data_AF-A0A3C0W2G4-F1
#
_entry.id   AF-A0A3C0W2G4-F1
#
_cell.length_a   1.000
_cell.length_b   1.000
_cell.length_c   1.000
_cell.angle_alpha   90.00
_cell.angle_beta   90.00
_cell.angle_gamma   90.00
#
_symmetry.space_group_name_H-M   'P 1'
#
loop_
_entity.id
_entity.type
_entity.pdbx_description
1 polymer ?
#
loop_
_entity_poly.entity_id
_entity_poly.type
_entity_poly.pdbx_seq_one_letter_code
_entity_poly.pdbx_strand_id
1 'polypeptide(L)'
;LMALAPNLWWLAVGRLVAGVTSSSFTTIYAYMADITEPEKRARAYGLIGAAFSGGFVLGPVLGGFLGEFGPRVPFWVAGALSGLAFLYGLFILPESLPPEKRMPFSWRRANPIGAMILLKRHAELAGLAVVNFLLYFAHHVFSAVFVLYAGLRYGWGPWQVGALLAMVGVLEMIVQGVLVGPASKRFGDRATMIFGLCGGAVGIALMGWAPTGVAFIIAMFPNALWGLAMPT
;
A
#
# COMPACT_ATOMS: atom_id res chain seq x y z
N LEU A 1 12.15 11.29 -14.47
CA LEU A 1 13.09 10.24 -14.94
C LEU A 1 12.40 9.19 -15.79
N MET A 2 11.41 8.45 -15.28
CA MET A 2 10.75 7.36 -16.04
C MET A 2 10.06 7.81 -17.34
N ALA A 3 9.42 8.99 -17.36
CA ALA A 3 8.76 9.53 -18.56
C ALA A 3 9.72 9.76 -19.75
N LEU A 4 11.00 9.99 -19.46
CA LEU A 4 12.05 10.28 -20.43
C LEU A 4 12.92 9.04 -20.73
N ALA A 5 12.56 7.86 -20.21
CA ALA A 5 13.39 6.67 -20.32
C ALA A 5 13.65 6.27 -21.79
N PRO A 6 14.91 6.22 -22.24
CA PRO A 6 15.28 5.71 -23.56
C PRO A 6 15.43 4.18 -23.58
N ASN A 7 15.65 3.54 -22.43
CA ASN A 7 15.79 2.10 -22.29
C ASN A 7 15.32 1.61 -20.90
N LEU A 8 15.27 0.29 -20.70
CA LEU A 8 14.77 -0.33 -19.47
C LEU A 8 15.61 0.02 -18.22
N TRP A 9 16.91 0.28 -18.36
CA TRP A 9 17.77 0.63 -17.23
C TRP A 9 17.37 1.96 -16.58
N TRP A 10 16.87 2.92 -17.37
CA TRP A 10 16.31 4.15 -16.81
C TRP A 10 15.05 3.90 -15.97
N LEU A 11 14.21 2.94 -16.36
CA LEU A 11 13.08 2.54 -15.53
C LEU A 11 13.55 1.89 -14.23
N ALA A 12 14.59 1.06 -14.27
CA ALA A 12 15.19 0.45 -13.08
C ALA A 12 15.75 1.52 -12.13
N VAL A 13 16.54 2.47 -12.63
CA VAL A 13 17.07 3.60 -11.85
C VAL A 13 15.94 4.44 -11.28
N GLY A 14 14.91 4.74 -12.08
CA GLY A 14 13.74 5.46 -11.62
C GLY A 14 13.02 4.73 -10.49
N ARG A 15 12.91 3.41 -10.56
CA ARG A 15 12.28 2.58 -9.52
C ARG A 15 13.10 2.56 -8.25
N LEU A 16 14.43 2.55 -8.35
CA LEU A 16 15.32 2.67 -7.19
C LEU A 16 15.11 4.02 -6.49
N VAL A 17 15.12 5.12 -7.24
CA VAL A 17 14.88 6.46 -6.66
C VAL A 17 13.49 6.53 -6.03
N ALA A 18 12.45 6.07 -6.73
CA ALA A 18 11.09 6.03 -6.21
C ALA A 18 11.00 5.21 -4.91
N GLY A 19 11.71 4.08 -4.84
CA GLY A 19 11.80 3.25 -3.65
C GLY A 19 12.51 3.92 -2.48
N VAL A 20 13.59 4.69 -2.71
CA VAL A 20 14.24 5.47 -1.65
C VAL A 20 13.31 6.57 -1.12
N THR A 21 12.49 7.17 -1.99
CA THR A 21 11.53 8.22 -1.61
C THR A 21 10.19 7.68 -1.07
N SER A 22 9.98 6.36 -1.06
CA SER A 22 8.67 5.77 -0.71
C SER A 22 8.39 5.73 0.80
N SER A 23 9.33 6.17 1.65
CA SER A 23 9.15 6.26 3.12
C SER A 23 8.16 7.34 3.56
N SER A 24 7.29 7.80 2.66
CA SER A 24 6.31 8.86 2.92
C SER A 24 5.24 8.41 3.91
N PHE A 25 4.80 7.15 3.88
CA PHE A 25 3.76 6.64 4.78
C PHE A 25 4.15 6.76 6.26
N THR A 26 5.37 6.35 6.62
CA THR A 26 5.85 6.44 8.00
C THR A 26 5.86 7.89 8.50
N THR A 27 6.23 8.84 7.64
CA THR A 27 6.22 10.27 7.97
C THR A 27 4.81 10.82 8.09
N ILE A 28 3.87 10.41 7.21
CA ILE A 28 2.47 10.82 7.27
C ILE A 28 1.81 10.33 8.58
N TYR A 29 2.03 9.07 8.96
CA TYR A 29 1.51 8.54 10.23
C TYR A 29 2.10 9.25 11.43
N ALA A 30 3.40 9.54 11.43
CA ALA A 30 4.05 10.30 12.51
C ALA A 30 3.51 11.73 12.62
N TYR A 31 3.44 12.45 11.50
CA TYR A 31 2.88 13.80 11.44
C TYR A 31 1.43 13.83 11.95
N MET A 32 0.61 12.86 11.53
CA MET A 32 -0.78 12.76 11.98
C MET A 32 -0.87 12.48 13.49
N ALA A 33 0.03 11.67 14.03
CA ALA A 33 0.11 11.38 15.46
C ALA A 33 0.50 12.62 16.29
N ASP A 34 1.35 13.49 15.74
CA ASP A 34 1.82 14.72 16.39
C ASP A 34 0.70 15.78 16.50
N ILE A 35 -0.12 15.92 15.45
CA ILE A 35 -1.16 16.96 15.38
C ILE A 35 -2.53 16.52 15.90
N THR A 36 -2.73 15.21 16.12
CA THR A 36 -4.04 14.64 16.49
C THR A 36 -4.05 14.16 17.93
N GLU A 37 -5.04 14.65 18.70
CA GLU A 37 -5.35 14.19 20.05
C GLU A 37 -5.55 12.65 20.09
N PRO A 38 -5.08 11.95 21.14
CA PRO A 38 -5.12 10.48 21.23
C PRO A 38 -6.48 9.85 20.91
N GLU A 39 -7.57 10.46 21.37
CA GLU A 39 -8.94 9.97 21.22
C GLU A 39 -9.44 10.04 19.77
N LYS A 40 -8.83 10.90 18.94
CA LYS A 40 -9.21 11.14 17.54
C LYS A 40 -8.28 10.44 16.54
N ARG A 41 -7.17 9.85 17.00
CA ARG A 41 -6.15 9.22 16.13
C ARG A 41 -6.72 8.12 15.24
N ALA A 42 -7.60 7.28 15.77
CA ALA A 42 -8.23 6.22 14.99
C ALA A 42 -8.98 6.78 13.76
N ARG A 43 -9.72 7.89 13.93
CA ARG A 43 -10.42 8.55 12.81
C ARG A 43 -9.43 9.17 11.82
N ALA A 44 -8.38 9.81 12.33
CA ALA A 44 -7.37 10.46 11.49
C ALA A 44 -6.57 9.45 10.65
N TYR A 45 -6.15 8.32 11.23
CA TYR A 45 -5.55 7.21 10.51
C TYR A 45 -6.52 6.57 9.51
N GLY A 46 -7.81 6.49 9.85
CA GLY A 46 -8.86 6.06 8.92
C GLY A 46 -8.97 6.96 7.67
N LEU A 47 -8.79 8.29 7.82
CA LEU A 47 -8.78 9.22 6.68
C LEU A 47 -7.56 9.00 5.77
N ILE A 48 -6.39 8.71 6.34
CA ILE A 48 -5.19 8.34 5.57
C ILE A 48 -5.46 7.06 4.75
N GLY A 49 -6.04 6.04 5.39
CA GLY A 49 -6.44 4.81 4.72
C GLY A 49 -7.43 5.05 3.58
N ALA A 50 -8.47 5.86 3.82
CA ALA A 50 -9.45 6.22 2.79
C ALA A 50 -8.83 6.96 1.59
N ALA A 51 -7.90 7.88 1.85
CA ALA A 51 -7.16 8.58 0.79
C ALA A 51 -6.29 7.60 -0.03
N PHE A 52 -5.66 6.63 0.65
CA PHE A 52 -4.89 5.57 -0.01
C PHE A 52 -5.78 4.69 -0.91
N SER A 53 -6.89 4.17 -0.38
CA SER A 53 -7.84 3.36 -1.17
C SER A 53 -8.41 4.15 -2.34
N GLY A 54 -8.75 5.43 -2.14
CA GLY A 54 -9.21 6.31 -3.21
C GLY A 54 -8.16 6.48 -4.31
N GLY A 55 -6.90 6.72 -3.93
CA GLY A 55 -5.78 6.76 -4.87
C GLY A 55 -5.55 5.43 -5.58
N PHE A 56 -5.71 4.30 -4.89
CA PHE A 56 -5.56 2.97 -5.47
C PHE A 56 -6.67 2.61 -6.46
N VAL A 57 -7.91 3.06 -6.24
CA VAL A 57 -9.01 2.87 -7.20
C VAL A 57 -8.87 3.80 -8.41
N LEU A 58 -8.58 5.09 -8.16
CA LEU A 58 -8.45 6.08 -9.23
C LEU A 58 -7.19 5.87 -10.07
N GLY A 59 -6.11 5.35 -9.48
CA GLY A 59 -4.81 5.18 -10.11
C GLY A 59 -4.83 4.33 -11.39
N PRO A 60 -5.29 3.07 -11.36
CA PRO A 60 -5.41 2.22 -12.54
C PRO A 60 -6.35 2.77 -13.60
N VAL A 61 -7.47 3.38 -13.20
CA VAL A 61 -8.45 3.97 -14.13
C VAL A 61 -7.81 5.14 -14.88
N LEU A 62 -7.23 6.10 -14.16
CA LEU A 62 -6.53 7.23 -14.75
C LEU A 62 -5.31 6.77 -15.54
N GLY A 63 -4.53 5.82 -15.03
CA GLY A 63 -3.34 5.30 -15.68
C GLY A 63 -3.65 4.56 -16.99
N GLY A 64 -4.73 3.78 -17.01
CA GLY A 64 -5.22 3.08 -18.21
C GLY A 64 -5.69 4.07 -19.27
N PHE A 65 -6.57 5.00 -18.89
CA PHE A 65 -7.07 6.05 -19.78
C PHE A 65 -5.94 6.94 -20.33
N LEU A 66 -5.04 7.43 -19.46
CA LEU A 66 -3.89 8.23 -19.87
C LEU A 66 -2.92 7.43 -20.74
N GLY A 67 -2.85 6.12 -20.55
CA GLY A 67 -2.03 5.21 -21.36
C GLY A 67 -2.46 5.15 -22.83
N GLU A 68 -3.74 5.41 -23.14
CA GLU A 68 -4.24 5.46 -24.52
C GLU A 68 -3.62 6.62 -25.32
N PHE A 69 -3.27 7.73 -24.66
CA PHE A 69 -2.56 8.87 -25.25
C PHE A 69 -1.05 8.64 -25.38
N GLY A 70 -0.56 7.50 -24.90
CA GLY A 70 0.82 7.04 -25.04
C GLY A 70 1.42 6.53 -23.73
N PRO A 71 2.37 5.58 -23.81
CA PRO A 71 2.92 4.90 -22.64
C PRO A 71 3.70 5.81 -21.68
N ARG A 72 4.06 7.03 -22.11
CA ARG A 72 4.79 8.01 -21.30
C ARG A 72 3.88 8.98 -20.54
N VAL A 73 2.65 9.18 -21.00
CA VAL A 73 1.72 10.19 -20.46
C VAL A 73 1.39 9.95 -18.97
N PRO A 74 1.10 8.71 -18.51
CA PRO A 74 0.85 8.45 -17.09
C PRO A 74 2.02 8.90 -16.19
N PHE A 75 3.27 8.75 -16.64
CA PHE A 75 4.45 9.14 -15.85
C PHE A 75 4.59 10.66 -15.72
N TRP A 76 4.21 11.42 -16.74
CA TRP A 76 4.21 12.88 -16.69
C TRP A 76 3.15 13.40 -15.71
N VAL A 77 1.93 12.87 -15.80
CA VAL A 77 0.84 13.25 -14.89
C VAL A 77 1.17 12.88 -13.44
N ALA A 78 1.69 11.67 -13.20
CA ALA A 78 2.14 11.26 -11.86
C ALA A 78 3.25 12.18 -11.31
N GLY A 79 4.19 12.60 -12.16
CA GLY A 79 5.23 13.56 -11.80
C GLY A 79 4.66 14.94 -11.42
N ALA A 80 3.70 15.45 -12.19
CA ALA A 80 3.05 16.73 -11.91
C ALA A 80 2.27 16.69 -10.58
N LEU A 81 1.47 15.64 -10.35
CA LEU A 81 0.73 15.46 -9.10
C LEU A 81 1.67 15.37 -7.88
N SER A 82 2.76 14.59 -8.00
CA SER A 82 3.77 14.49 -6.94
C SER A 82 4.47 15.83 -6.69
N GLY A 83 4.75 16.59 -7.75
CA GLY A 83 5.31 17.94 -7.66
C GLY A 83 4.37 18.92 -6.94
N LEU A 84 3.07 18.88 -7.25
CA LEU A 84 2.07 19.69 -6.55
C LEU A 84 1.98 19.32 -5.06
N ALA A 85 1.98 18.02 -4.73
CA ALA A 85 2.01 17.56 -3.35
C ALA A 85 3.28 18.02 -2.60
N PHE A 86 4.44 17.99 -3.27
CA PHE A 86 5.68 18.53 -2.72
C PHE A 86 5.58 20.04 -2.46
N LEU A 87 5.08 20.83 -3.41
CA LEU A 87 4.92 22.28 -3.23
C LEU A 87 3.93 22.60 -2.10
N TYR A 88 2.85 21.82 -1.99
CA TYR A 88 1.91 21.93 -0.88
C TYR A 88 2.61 21.66 0.46
N GLY A 89 3.37 20.56 0.55
CA GLY A 89 4.17 20.24 1.73
C GLY A 89 5.19 21.32 2.10
N LEU A 90 5.83 21.93 1.09
CA LEU A 90 6.87 22.93 1.29
C LEU A 90 6.32 24.29 1.75
N PHE A 91 5.19 24.72 1.19
CA PHE A 91 4.68 26.09 1.41
C PHE A 91 3.49 26.18 2.37
N ILE A 92 2.71 25.13 2.51
CA ILE A 92 1.42 25.16 3.23
C ILE A 92 1.47 24.33 4.51
N LEU A 93 2.18 23.21 4.51
CA LEU A 93 2.20 22.30 5.66
C LEU A 93 3.05 22.88 6.80
N PRO A 94 2.48 23.15 7.99
CA PRO A 94 3.24 23.62 9.12
C PRO A 94 4.11 22.49 9.70
N GLU A 95 5.18 22.85 10.39
CA GLU A 95 5.99 21.90 11.15
C GLU A 95 5.17 21.33 12.33
N SER A 96 5.07 20.00 12.45
CA SER A 96 4.21 19.35 13.46
C SER A 96 4.77 19.45 14.86
N LEU A 97 6.10 19.48 15.01
CA LEU A 97 6.75 19.48 16.31
C LEU A 97 7.11 20.90 16.77
N PRO A 98 6.87 21.24 18.05
CA PRO A 98 7.36 22.48 18.63
C PRO A 98 8.89 22.46 18.71
N PRO A 99 9.57 23.63 18.65
CA PRO A 99 11.02 23.72 18.56
C PRO A 99 11.78 22.90 19.61
N GLU A 100 11.24 22.75 20.83
CA GLU A 100 11.91 22.03 21.92
C GLU A 100 11.94 20.52 21.71
N LYS A 101 10.99 19.98 20.93
CA LYS A 101 10.92 18.54 20.61
C LYS A 101 11.67 18.19 19.32
N ARG A 102 12.19 19.18 18.58
CA ARG A 102 12.89 18.95 17.31
C ARG A 102 14.28 18.40 17.58
N MET A 103 14.59 17.26 16.96
CA MET A 103 15.90 16.66 17.06
C MET A 103 16.78 17.10 15.89
N PRO A 104 18.08 17.40 16.13
CA PRO A 104 19.00 17.70 15.05
C PRO A 104 19.22 16.45 14.19
N PHE A 105 19.19 16.65 12.87
CA PHE A 105 19.42 15.60 11.90
C PHE A 105 20.81 14.96 12.11
N SER A 106 20.88 13.64 12.02
CA SER A 106 22.13 12.89 12.26
C SER A 106 22.25 11.72 11.29
N TRP A 107 23.24 11.80 10.41
CA TRP A 107 23.58 10.73 9.47
C TRP A 107 23.89 9.39 10.15
N ARG A 108 24.46 9.42 11.36
CA ARG A 108 24.74 8.19 12.14
C ARG A 108 23.48 7.42 12.49
N ARG A 109 22.33 8.11 12.64
CA ARG A 109 21.03 7.50 12.94
C ARG A 109 20.24 7.13 11.68
N ALA A 110 20.59 7.70 10.53
CA ALA A 110 19.96 7.43 9.24
C ALA A 110 20.47 6.15 8.56
N ASN A 111 20.84 5.11 9.33
CA ASN A 111 21.33 3.86 8.79
C ASN A 111 20.33 2.70 9.05
N PRO A 112 20.09 1.82 8.08
CA PRO A 112 19.13 0.71 8.22
C PRO A 112 19.62 -0.38 9.19
N ILE A 113 20.93 -0.45 9.47
CA ILE A 113 21.54 -1.46 10.36
C ILE A 113 21.10 -1.25 11.80
N GLY A 114 20.95 0.00 12.25
CA GLY A 114 20.48 0.34 13.61
C GLY A 114 19.09 -0.20 13.90
N ALA A 115 18.17 -0.11 12.92
CA ALA A 115 16.83 -0.69 13.02
C ALA A 115 16.89 -2.23 13.14
N MET A 116 17.76 -2.88 12.37
CA MET A 116 17.96 -4.34 12.44
C MET A 116 18.55 -4.80 13.78
N ILE A 117 19.45 -4.01 14.38
CA ILE A 117 19.99 -4.29 15.71
C ILE A 117 18.91 -4.16 16.79
N LEU A 118 18.04 -3.16 16.69
CA LEU A 118 16.91 -2.97 17.61
C LEU A 118 15.94 -4.16 17.56
N LEU A 119 15.62 -4.63 16.35
CA LEU A 119 14.81 -5.83 16.13
C LEU A 119 15.41 -7.08 16.79
N LYS A 120 16.73 -7.26 16.67
CA LYS A 120 17.44 -8.40 17.33
C LYS A 120 17.40 -8.34 18.86
N ARG A 121 17.27 -7.16 19.46
CA ARG A 121 17.25 -7.01 20.93
C ARG A 121 15.90 -7.36 21.57
N HIS A 122 14.82 -7.37 20.79
CA HIS A 122 13.48 -7.67 21.29
C HIS A 122 12.86 -8.79 20.45
N ALA A 123 12.90 -10.02 20.97
CA ALA A 123 12.43 -11.22 20.27
C ALA A 123 10.96 -11.12 19.79
N GLU A 124 10.11 -10.42 20.56
CA GLU A 124 8.71 -10.16 20.18
C GLU A 124 8.59 -9.24 18.95
N LEU A 125 9.43 -8.19 18.88
CA LEU A 125 9.47 -7.29 17.72
C LEU A 125 10.01 -8.00 16.48
N ALA A 126 11.00 -8.88 16.64
CA ALA A 126 11.51 -9.70 15.55
C ALA A 126 10.42 -10.64 14.99
N GLY A 127 9.63 -11.27 15.86
CA GLY A 127 8.51 -12.11 15.44
C GLY A 127 7.47 -11.34 14.62
N LEU A 128 7.05 -10.18 15.10
CA LEU A 128 6.11 -9.30 14.38
C LEU A 128 6.69 -8.82 13.04
N ALA A 129 7.97 -8.47 13.00
CA ALA A 129 8.62 -8.04 11.76
C ALA A 129 8.70 -9.16 10.73
N VAL A 130 8.95 -10.40 11.13
CA VAL A 130 8.92 -11.57 10.23
C VAL A 130 7.50 -11.79 9.69
N VAL A 131 6.48 -11.74 10.53
CA VAL A 131 5.07 -11.86 10.10
C VAL A 131 4.74 -10.77 9.10
N ASN A 132 5.10 -9.52 9.40
CA ASN A 132 4.86 -8.38 8.53
C ASN A 132 5.64 -8.48 7.20
N PHE A 133 6.89 -8.95 7.24
CA PHE A 133 7.69 -9.21 6.05
C PHE A 133 7.01 -10.26 5.15
N LEU A 134 6.61 -11.41 5.72
CA LEU A 134 5.95 -12.48 4.97
C LEU A 134 4.62 -12.00 4.37
N LEU A 135 3.86 -11.21 5.13
CA LEU A 135 2.63 -10.55 4.68
C LEU A 135 2.86 -9.67 3.45
N TYR A 136 3.76 -8.69 3.54
CA TYR A 136 4.05 -7.78 2.43
C TYR A 136 4.71 -8.50 1.25
N PHE A 137 5.58 -9.48 1.52
CA PHE A 137 6.22 -10.28 0.49
C PHE A 137 5.19 -11.05 -0.34
N ALA A 138 4.28 -11.78 0.32
CA ALA A 138 3.22 -12.51 -0.37
C ALA A 138 2.32 -11.56 -1.19
N HIS A 139 1.92 -10.43 -0.61
CA HIS A 139 1.09 -9.44 -1.28
C HIS A 139 1.77 -8.84 -2.53
N HIS A 140 3.06 -8.47 -2.43
CA HIS A 140 3.80 -7.91 -3.55
C HIS A 140 4.12 -8.94 -4.64
N VAL A 141 4.42 -10.19 -4.29
CA VAL A 141 4.62 -11.26 -5.27
C VAL A 141 3.33 -11.48 -6.06
N PHE A 142 2.19 -11.56 -5.38
CA PHE A 142 0.88 -11.67 -6.05
C PHE A 142 0.64 -10.48 -7.00
N SER A 143 0.80 -9.25 -6.52
CA SER A 143 0.60 -8.03 -7.33
C SER A 143 1.51 -7.99 -8.57
N ALA A 144 2.77 -8.40 -8.44
CA ALA A 144 3.74 -8.40 -9.53
C ALA A 144 3.42 -9.44 -10.62
N VAL A 145 2.95 -10.63 -10.22
CA VAL A 145 2.69 -11.74 -11.15
C VAL A 145 1.27 -11.70 -11.71
N PHE A 146 0.31 -11.11 -10.99
CA PHE A 146 -1.12 -11.14 -11.32
C PHE A 146 -1.43 -10.70 -12.75
N VAL A 147 -0.90 -9.56 -13.20
CA VAL A 147 -1.18 -9.02 -14.55
C VAL A 147 -0.74 -10.00 -15.64
N LEU A 148 0.45 -10.60 -15.47
CA LEU A 148 0.99 -11.59 -16.41
C LEU A 148 0.18 -12.88 -16.36
N TYR A 149 -0.14 -13.37 -15.16
CA TYR A 149 -0.94 -14.57 -14.94
C TYR A 149 -2.34 -14.45 -15.56
N ALA A 150 -3.02 -13.33 -15.31
CA ALA A 150 -4.32 -13.00 -15.88
C ALA A 150 -4.31 -13.01 -17.41
N GLY A 151 -3.28 -12.41 -18.02
CA GLY A 151 -3.10 -12.40 -19.47
C GLY A 151 -2.88 -13.80 -20.04
N LEU A 152 -1.99 -14.59 -19.45
CA LEU A 152 -1.66 -15.93 -19.95
C LEU A 152 -2.74 -16.98 -19.70
N ARG A 153 -3.39 -16.94 -18.53
CA ARG A 153 -4.36 -17.97 -18.11
C ARG A 153 -5.76 -17.73 -18.65
N TYR A 154 -6.21 -16.48 -18.64
CA TYR A 154 -7.59 -16.11 -18.97
C TYR A 154 -7.70 -15.24 -20.23
N GLY A 155 -6.57 -14.86 -20.86
CA GLY A 155 -6.58 -13.99 -22.03
C GLY A 155 -7.05 -12.56 -21.72
N TRP A 156 -6.94 -12.13 -20.46
CA TRP A 156 -7.43 -10.81 -20.05
C TRP A 156 -6.53 -9.69 -20.58
N GLY A 157 -7.14 -8.70 -21.22
CA GLY A 157 -6.47 -7.50 -21.69
C GLY A 157 -6.33 -6.43 -20.61
N PRO A 158 -5.71 -5.28 -20.94
CA PRO A 158 -5.46 -4.19 -19.99
C PRO A 158 -6.72 -3.67 -19.30
N TRP A 159 -7.85 -3.58 -20.03
CA TRP A 159 -9.12 -3.13 -19.49
C TRP A 159 -9.67 -4.06 -18.40
N GLN A 160 -9.70 -5.37 -18.66
CA GLN A 160 -10.20 -6.36 -17.71
C GLN A 160 -9.35 -6.40 -16.44
N VAL A 161 -8.02 -6.35 -16.61
CA VAL A 161 -7.07 -6.29 -15.48
C VAL A 161 -7.26 -5.00 -14.68
N GLY A 162 -7.40 -3.85 -15.35
CA GLY A 162 -7.64 -2.57 -14.70
C GLY A 162 -8.94 -2.54 -13.90
N ALA A 163 -10.03 -3.06 -14.48
CA ALA A 163 -11.32 -3.18 -13.81
C ALA A 163 -11.26 -4.10 -12.58
N LEU A 164 -10.51 -5.20 -12.65
CA LEU A 164 -10.28 -6.09 -11.51
C LEU A 164 -9.48 -5.43 -10.40
N LEU A 165 -8.42 -4.69 -10.72
CA LEU A 165 -7.65 -3.93 -9.73
C LEU A 165 -8.52 -2.85 -9.05
N ALA A 166 -9.38 -2.19 -9.82
CA ALA A 166 -10.34 -1.23 -9.27
C ALA A 166 -11.33 -1.93 -8.32
N MET A 167 -11.86 -3.09 -8.71
CA MET A 167 -12.75 -3.90 -7.86
C MET A 167 -12.05 -4.33 -6.56
N VAL A 168 -10.79 -4.76 -6.62
CA VAL A 168 -9.98 -5.07 -5.43
C VAL A 168 -9.85 -3.85 -4.53
N GLY A 169 -9.52 -2.68 -5.10
CA GLY A 169 -9.44 -1.44 -4.34
C GLY A 169 -10.73 -1.08 -3.63
N VAL A 170 -11.88 -1.28 -4.28
CA VAL A 170 -13.21 -1.08 -3.66
C VAL A 170 -13.46 -2.09 -2.55
N LEU A 171 -13.14 -3.37 -2.77
CA LEU A 171 -13.29 -4.40 -1.74
C LEU A 171 -12.39 -4.12 -0.53
N GLU A 172 -11.13 -3.74 -0.75
CA GLU A 172 -10.22 -3.34 0.32
C GLU A 172 -10.74 -2.11 1.05
N MET A 173 -11.25 -1.10 0.34
CA MET A 173 -11.87 0.09 0.95
C MET A 173 -13.05 -0.28 1.85
N ILE A 174 -13.91 -1.21 1.42
CA ILE A 174 -15.05 -1.67 2.22
C ILE A 174 -14.56 -2.46 3.44
N VAL A 175 -13.62 -3.39 3.27
CA VAL A 175 -13.10 -4.20 4.37
C VAL A 175 -12.38 -3.32 5.40
N GLN A 176 -11.47 -2.45 4.96
CA GLN A 176 -10.72 -1.56 5.85
C GLN A 176 -11.60 -0.48 6.49
N GLY A 177 -12.50 0.14 5.71
CA GLY A 177 -13.33 1.24 6.18
C GLY A 177 -14.52 0.80 7.04
N VAL A 178 -15.12 -0.36 6.75
CA VAL A 178 -16.37 -0.80 7.39
C VAL A 178 -16.17 -2.00 8.31
N LEU A 179 -15.32 -2.96 7.95
CA LEU A 179 -15.24 -4.26 8.64
C LEU A 179 -14.18 -4.29 9.75
N VAL A 180 -13.03 -3.63 9.56
CA VAL A 180 -11.92 -3.64 10.55
C VAL A 180 -12.36 -3.14 11.92
N GLY A 181 -13.03 -1.98 11.99
CA GLY A 181 -13.41 -1.36 13.26
C GLY A 181 -14.34 -2.23 14.12
N PRO A 182 -15.49 -2.70 13.60
CA PRO A 182 -16.38 -3.61 14.31
C PRO A 182 -15.72 -4.95 14.65
N ALA A 183 -14.90 -5.52 13.74
CA ALA A 183 -14.22 -6.79 13.98
C ALA A 183 -13.19 -6.70 15.12
N SER A 184 -12.33 -5.67 15.11
CA SER A 184 -11.36 -5.41 16.18
C SER A 184 -12.06 -5.21 17.53
N LYS A 185 -13.14 -4.43 17.59
CA LYS A 185 -13.92 -4.23 18.82
C LYS A 185 -14.56 -5.51 19.36
N ARG A 186 -14.99 -6.42 18.47
CA ARG A 186 -15.73 -7.65 18.86
C ARG A 186 -14.81 -8.81 19.21
N PHE A 187 -13.72 -9.00 18.46
CA PHE A 187 -12.85 -10.17 18.55
C PHE A 187 -11.45 -9.85 19.11
N GLY A 188 -11.09 -8.57 19.21
CA GLY A 188 -9.74 -8.11 19.55
C GLY A 188 -8.81 -8.11 18.33
N ASP A 189 -7.73 -7.35 18.43
CA ASP A 189 -6.81 -7.10 17.31
C ASP A 189 -6.13 -8.39 16.83
N ARG A 190 -5.70 -9.25 17.76
CA ARG A 190 -5.03 -10.52 17.42
C ARG A 190 -5.94 -11.49 16.67
N ALA A 191 -7.19 -11.66 17.12
CA ALA A 191 -8.12 -12.58 16.46
C ALA A 191 -8.58 -12.04 15.11
N THR A 192 -8.80 -10.73 15.01
CA THR A 192 -9.12 -10.04 13.75
C THR A 192 -8.00 -10.23 12.72
N MET A 193 -6.75 -10.09 13.15
CA MET A 193 -5.59 -10.31 12.31
C MET A 193 -5.51 -11.76 11.81
N ILE A 194 -5.69 -12.75 12.69
CA ILE A 194 -5.67 -14.17 12.32
C ILE A 194 -6.79 -14.50 11.33
N PHE A 195 -8.00 -13.97 11.56
CA PHE A 195 -9.13 -14.18 10.66
C PHE A 195 -8.85 -13.61 9.26
N GLY A 196 -8.25 -12.41 9.19
CA GLY A 196 -7.84 -11.80 7.93
C GLY A 196 -6.79 -12.62 7.19
N LEU A 197 -5.77 -13.11 7.91
CA LEU A 197 -4.74 -13.99 7.35
C LEU A 197 -5.31 -15.29 6.78
N CYS A 198 -6.21 -15.95 7.52
CA CYS A 198 -6.87 -17.17 7.07
C CYS A 198 -7.74 -16.91 5.82
N GLY A 199 -8.53 -15.83 5.81
CA GLY A 199 -9.33 -15.44 4.66
C GLY A 199 -8.48 -15.16 3.42
N GLY A 200 -7.38 -14.42 3.62
CA GLY A 200 -6.38 -14.16 2.59
C GLY A 200 -5.75 -15.42 2.01
N ALA A 201 -5.30 -16.35 2.87
CA ALA A 201 -4.71 -17.61 2.44
C ALA A 201 -5.71 -18.48 1.64
N VAL A 202 -6.96 -18.58 2.11
CA VAL A 202 -8.03 -19.29 1.40
C VAL A 202 -8.32 -18.62 0.06
N GLY A 203 -8.38 -17.29 0.02
CA GLY A 203 -8.59 -16.52 -1.19
C GLY A 203 -7.54 -16.79 -2.25
N ILE A 204 -6.25 -16.66 -1.90
CA ILE A 204 -5.15 -16.95 -2.84
C ILE A 204 -5.18 -18.41 -3.32
N ALA A 205 -5.46 -19.37 -2.45
CA ALA A 205 -5.55 -20.78 -2.84
C ALA A 205 -6.69 -21.03 -3.84
N LEU A 206 -7.88 -20.45 -3.58
CA LEU A 206 -9.02 -20.53 -4.48
C LEU A 206 -8.76 -19.84 -5.83
N MET A 207 -8.05 -18.70 -5.82
CA MET A 207 -7.64 -18.00 -7.03
C MET A 207 -6.66 -18.85 -7.87
N GLY A 208 -5.72 -19.55 -7.22
CA GLY A 208 -4.79 -20.46 -7.90
C GLY A 208 -5.47 -21.68 -8.53
N TRP A 209 -6.54 -22.18 -7.90
CA TRP A 209 -7.33 -23.30 -8.42
C TRP A 209 -8.48 -22.90 -9.36
N ALA A 210 -8.73 -21.61 -9.56
CA ALA A 210 -9.86 -21.15 -10.34
C ALA A 210 -9.77 -21.59 -11.82
N PRO A 211 -10.68 -22.47 -12.29
CA PRO A 211 -10.65 -22.97 -13.66
C PRO A 211 -11.13 -21.92 -14.66
N THR A 212 -11.94 -20.95 -14.21
CA THR A 212 -12.53 -19.89 -15.03
C THR A 212 -12.26 -18.52 -14.41
N GLY A 213 -12.33 -17.47 -15.24
CA GLY A 213 -12.19 -16.09 -14.79
C GLY A 213 -13.25 -15.68 -13.76
N VAL A 214 -14.48 -16.22 -13.85
CA VAL A 214 -15.55 -15.96 -12.87
C VAL A 214 -15.23 -16.58 -11.52
N ALA A 215 -14.72 -17.82 -11.51
CA ALA A 215 -14.28 -18.47 -10.28
C ALA A 215 -13.13 -17.68 -9.60
N PHE A 216 -12.24 -17.11 -10.41
CA PHE A 216 -11.16 -16.24 -9.91
C PHE A 216 -11.72 -14.99 -9.23
N ILE A 217 -12.70 -14.31 -9.86
CA ILE A 217 -13.37 -13.12 -9.30
C ILE A 217 -14.07 -13.44 -7.98
N ILE A 218 -14.78 -14.56 -7.90
CA ILE A 218 -15.46 -14.99 -6.66
C ILE A 218 -14.42 -15.26 -5.55
N ALA A 219 -13.27 -15.84 -5.89
CA ALA A 219 -12.18 -16.08 -4.95
C ALA A 219 -11.51 -14.79 -4.44
N MET A 220 -11.75 -13.63 -5.05
CA MET A 220 -11.24 -12.35 -4.57
C MET A 220 -11.97 -11.85 -3.31
N PHE A 221 -13.22 -12.26 -3.08
CA PHE A 221 -13.98 -11.87 -1.89
C PHE A 221 -13.37 -12.39 -0.58
N PRO A 222 -13.05 -13.70 -0.44
CA PRO A 222 -12.33 -14.17 0.73
C PRO A 222 -10.91 -13.58 0.79
N ASN A 223 -10.25 -13.36 -0.36
CA ASN A 223 -8.94 -12.70 -0.39
C ASN A 223 -9.00 -11.27 0.18
N ALA A 224 -10.08 -10.52 -0.05
CA ALA A 224 -10.25 -9.16 0.48
C ALA A 224 -10.25 -9.12 2.01
N LEU A 225 -10.58 -10.22 2.70
CA LEU A 225 -10.48 -10.32 4.16
C LEU A 225 -9.04 -10.19 4.65
N TRP A 226 -8.04 -10.37 3.79
CA TRP A 226 -6.64 -10.02 4.08
C TRP A 226 -6.52 -8.59 4.62
N GLY A 227 -7.38 -7.66 4.20
CA GLY A 227 -7.42 -6.30 4.72
C GLY A 227 -7.62 -6.19 6.25
N LEU A 228 -8.16 -7.23 6.89
CA LEU A 228 -8.31 -7.32 8.36
C LEU A 228 -6.99 -7.67 9.08
N ALA A 229 -5.98 -8.16 8.34
CA ALA A 229 -4.68 -8.51 8.89
C ALA A 229 -3.74 -7.32 9.09
N MET A 230 -4.12 -6.12 8.61
CA MET A 230 -3.33 -4.92 8.81
C MET A 230 -3.40 -4.50 10.29
N PRO A 231 -2.25 -4.27 10.95
CA PRO A 231 -2.24 -3.87 12.35
C PRO A 231 -2.88 -2.48 12.50
N THR A 232 -3.87 -2.38 13.40
CA THR A 232 -4.45 -1.12 13.91
C THR A 232 -3.61 -0.55 15.04
#